data_AF-A0A2N6VIM6-F1
#
_entry.id   AF-A0A2N6VIM6-F1
#
_cell.length_a   1.000
_cell.length_b   1.000
_cell.length_c   1.000
_cell.angle_alpha   90.00
_cell.angle_beta   90.00
_cell.angle_gamma   90.00
#
_symmetry.space_group_name_H-M   'P 1'
#
loop_
_entity.id
_entity.type
_entity.pdbx_description
1 polymer ?
#
loop_
_entity_poly.entity_id
_entity_poly.type
_entity_poly.pdbx_seq_one_letter_code
_entity_poly.pdbx_strand_id
1 'polypeptide(L)'
;ASGLSLTFEFIVLGALCVLLLADLLLILKRPHRPSNREAGLWVGFYVALALIFAGALYLFGNKQASGEFLAGWLMEYSLSIDNVFVFIIVLSAFKVPPRYQQEVLMVGIIISLVFRGIFI
;
A
#
# COMPACT_ATOMS: atom_id res chain seq x y z
N ALA A 1 1.25 30.88 -6.79
CA ALA A 1 0.97 29.45 -6.55
C ALA A 1 0.07 28.95 -7.68
N SER A 2 0.66 28.49 -8.78
CA SER A 2 -0.09 27.89 -9.88
C SER A 2 -0.59 26.54 -9.41
N GLY A 3 -1.87 26.48 -8.99
CA GLY A 3 -2.57 25.22 -8.82
C GLY A 3 -2.38 24.40 -10.09
N LEU A 4 -1.98 23.15 -9.93
CA LEU A 4 -1.97 22.17 -11.02
C LEU A 4 -3.32 22.27 -11.74
N SER A 5 -3.32 22.19 -13.07
CA SER A 5 -4.56 22.39 -13.85
C SER A 5 -5.64 21.43 -13.34
N LEU A 6 -6.90 21.88 -13.25
CA LEU A 6 -8.03 21.01 -12.86
C LEU A 6 -8.06 19.71 -13.70
N THR A 7 -7.64 19.81 -14.95
CA THR A 7 -7.46 18.67 -15.85
C THR A 7 -6.41 17.68 -15.35
N PHE A 8 -5.27 18.13 -14.82
CA PHE A 8 -4.26 17.28 -14.19
C PHE A 8 -4.81 16.58 -12.95
N GLU A 9 -5.53 17.29 -12.08
CA GLU A 9 -6.14 16.69 -10.88
C GLU A 9 -7.13 15.58 -11.23
N PHE A 10 -8.05 15.83 -12.18
CA PHE A 10 -9.01 14.80 -12.62
C PHE A 10 -8.34 13.62 -13.32
N ILE A 11 -7.25 13.86 -14.07
CA ILE A 11 -6.47 12.79 -14.70
C ILE A 11 -5.78 11.92 -13.66
N VAL A 12 -5.12 12.54 -12.66
CA VAL A 12 -4.43 11.80 -11.60
C VAL A 12 -5.42 11.03 -10.74
N LEU A 13 -6.56 11.64 -10.39
CA LEU A 13 -7.61 10.98 -9.63
C LEU A 13 -8.20 9.79 -10.41
N GLY A 14 -8.50 9.99 -11.70
CA GLY A 14 -8.98 8.92 -12.58
C GLY A 14 -7.96 7.79 -12.75
N ALA A 15 -6.69 8.12 -12.93
CA ALA A 15 -5.60 7.13 -13.02
C ALA A 15 -5.44 6.35 -11.71
N LEU A 16 -5.54 7.00 -10.55
CA LEU A 16 -5.49 6.35 -9.25
C LEU A 16 -6.66 5.36 -9.09
N CYS A 17 -7.88 5.77 -9.43
CA CYS A 17 -9.05 4.89 -9.38
C CYS A 17 -8.89 3.68 -10.30
N VAL A 18 -8.40 3.87 -11.53
CA VAL A 18 -8.15 2.77 -12.48
C VAL A 18 -7.06 1.83 -11.97
N LEU A 19 -5.99 2.36 -11.40
CA LEU A 19 -4.88 1.56 -10.86
C LEU A 19 -5.36 0.72 -9.66
N LEU A 20 -6.13 1.31 -8.75
CA LEU A 20 -6.74 0.60 -7.62
C LEU A 20 -7.72 -0.49 -8.07
N LEU A 21 -8.57 -0.21 -9.07
CA LEU A 21 -9.49 -1.20 -9.63
C LEU A 21 -8.75 -2.35 -10.34
N ALA A 22 -7.69 -2.02 -11.08
CA ALA A 22 -6.86 -3.01 -11.76
C ALA A 22 -6.15 -3.93 -10.76
N ASP A 23 -5.55 -3.35 -9.70
CA ASP A 23 -4.87 -4.09 -8.63
C ASP A 23 -5.85 -5.04 -7.92
N LEU A 24 -7.07 -4.55 -7.62
CA LEU A 24 -8.12 -5.36 -7.01
C LEU A 24 -8.54 -6.54 -7.90
N LEU A 25 -8.74 -6.30 -9.20
CA LEU A 25 -9.10 -7.35 -10.16
C LEU A 25 -7.99 -8.40 -10.31
N LEU A 26 -6.73 -7.99 -10.22
CA LEU A 26 -5.57 -8.87 -10.30
C LEU A 26 -5.47 -9.78 -9.07
N ILE A 27 -5.69 -9.22 -7.88
CA ILE A 27 -5.70 -9.94 -6.60
C ILE A 27 -6.83 -10.98 -6.57
N LEU A 28 -8.04 -10.63 -7.02
CA LEU A 28 -9.16 -11.58 -7.13
C LEU A 28 -8.84 -12.77 -8.05
N LYS A 29 -8.01 -12.56 -9.08
CA LYS A 29 -7.74 -13.58 -10.11
C LYS A 29 -6.62 -14.56 -9.73
N ARG A 30 -5.76 -14.23 -8.77
CA ARG A 30 -4.62 -15.06 -8.36
C ARG A 30 -4.46 -15.11 -6.84
N PRO A 31 -5.29 -15.90 -6.14
CA PRO A 31 -5.07 -16.21 -4.74
C PRO A 31 -3.90 -17.21 -4.61
N HIS A 32 -2.67 -16.73 -4.74
CA HIS A 32 -1.50 -17.50 -4.28
C HIS A 32 -1.28 -17.20 -2.80
N ARG A 33 -0.84 -18.21 -2.03
CA ARG A 33 -0.37 -18.02 -0.65
C ARG A 33 1.14 -17.77 -0.72
N PRO A 34 1.61 -16.53 -0.53
CA PRO A 34 3.03 -16.32 -0.25
C PRO A 34 3.32 -16.94 1.12
N SER A 35 4.43 -17.67 1.23
CA SER A 35 4.90 -18.12 2.55
C SER A 35 5.30 -16.90 3.39
N ASN A 36 5.00 -16.90 4.70
CA ASN A 36 5.33 -15.78 5.61
C ASN A 36 6.82 -15.37 5.53
N ARG A 37 7.71 -16.32 5.25
CA ARG A 37 9.15 -16.06 5.07
C ARG A 37 9.47 -15.34 3.76
N GLU A 38 8.80 -15.72 2.68
CA GLU A 38 8.97 -15.05 1.38
C GLU A 38 8.41 -13.64 1.43
N ALA A 39 7.23 -13.46 2.03
CA ALA A 39 6.61 -12.15 2.21
C ALA A 39 7.52 -11.19 3.00
N GLY A 40 8.08 -11.65 4.13
CA GLY A 40 9.01 -10.84 4.92
C GLY A 40 10.28 -10.47 4.16
N LEU A 41 10.80 -11.38 3.33
CA LEU A 41 12.00 -11.13 2.53
C LEU A 41 11.74 -10.13 1.40
N TRP A 42 10.58 -10.22 0.74
CA TRP A 42 10.13 -9.24 -0.24
C TRP A 42 9.93 -7.85 0.38
N VAL A 43 9.27 -7.77 1.54
CA VAL A 43 9.11 -6.49 2.26
C VAL A 43 10.46 -5.88 2.60
N GLY A 44 11.38 -6.68 3.18
CA GLY A 44 12.73 -6.23 3.50
C GLY A 44 13.51 -5.74 2.27
N PHE A 45 13.38 -6.44 1.14
CA PHE A 45 13.99 -6.04 -0.12
C PHE A 45 13.48 -4.67 -0.61
N TYR A 46 12.16 -4.46 -0.63
CA TYR A 46 11.58 -3.18 -1.07
C TYR A 46 11.89 -2.03 -0.11
N VAL A 47 11.89 -2.27 1.19
CA VAL A 47 12.32 -1.29 2.20
C VAL A 47 13.79 -0.91 1.98
N ALA A 48 14.67 -1.88 1.79
CA ALA A 48 16.08 -1.62 1.51
C ALA A 48 16.27 -0.81 0.22
N LEU A 49 15.53 -1.14 -0.84
CA LEU A 49 15.57 -0.40 -2.09
C LEU A 49 15.11 1.06 -1.92
N ALA A 50 14.04 1.30 -1.15
CA ALA A 50 13.56 2.64 -0.83
C ALA A 50 14.61 3.45 -0.04
N LEU A 51 15.27 2.83 0.94
CA LEU A 51 16.34 3.46 1.72
C LEU A 51 17.59 3.75 0.88
N ILE A 52 17.97 2.83 -0.01
CA ILE A 52 19.07 3.04 -0.97
C ILE A 52 18.73 4.20 -1.89
N PHE A 53 17.51 4.27 -2.40
CA PHE A 53 17.06 5.37 -3.23
C PHE A 53 17.06 6.70 -2.48
N ALA A 54 16.57 6.73 -1.24
CA ALA A 54 16.61 7.91 -0.38
C ALA A 54 18.06 8.39 -0.13
N GLY A 55 18.98 7.46 0.11
CA GLY A 55 20.41 7.71 0.26
C GLY A 55 21.06 8.22 -1.03
N ALA A 56 20.71 7.64 -2.18
CA ALA A 56 21.13 8.14 -3.49
C ALA A 56 20.60 9.56 -3.73
N LEU A 57 19.35 9.85 -3.35
CA LEU A 57 18.76 11.18 -3.46
C LEU A 57 19.44 12.20 -2.54
N TYR A 58 19.94 11.76 -1.39
CA TYR A 58 20.73 12.59 -0.49
C TYR A 58 22.13 12.92 -1.05
N LEU A 59 22.75 11.97 -1.77
CA LEU A 59 24.10 12.13 -2.34
C LEU A 59 24.11 12.84 -3.70
N PHE A 60 23.15 12.53 -4.58
CA PHE A 60 23.09 13.05 -5.95
C PHE A 60 22.05 14.16 -6.13
N GLY A 61 21.11 14.30 -5.20
CA GLY A 61 20.04 15.28 -5.23
C GLY A 61 20.16 16.34 -4.14
N ASN A 62 19.03 16.97 -3.82
CA ASN A 62 18.94 17.95 -2.74
C ASN A 62 18.56 17.25 -1.43
N LYS A 63 19.18 17.66 -0.31
CA LYS A 63 18.84 17.17 1.04
C LYS A 63 17.35 17.31 1.36
N GLN A 64 16.73 18.39 0.87
CA GLN A 64 15.30 18.62 1.05
C GLN A 64 14.46 17.57 0.32
N ALA A 65 14.77 17.26 -0.94
CA ALA A 65 14.06 16.26 -1.72
C ALA A 65 14.19 14.84 -1.14
N SER A 66 15.36 14.51 -0.56
CA SER A 66 15.56 13.23 0.14
C SER A 66 14.68 13.14 1.40
N GLY A 67 14.60 14.22 2.18
CA GLY A 67 13.72 14.32 3.34
C GLY A 67 12.24 14.22 2.98
N GLU A 68 11.80 14.92 1.93
CA GLU A 68 10.41 14.86 1.43
C GLU A 68 10.06 13.46 0.92
N PHE A 69 10.96 12.81 0.18
CA PHE A 69 10.77 11.43 -0.27
C PHE A 69 10.64 10.45 0.90
N LEU A 70 11.55 10.51 1.88
CA LEU A 70 11.52 9.61 3.05
C LEU A 70 10.27 9.83 3.90
N ALA A 71 9.88 11.09 4.11
CA ALA A 71 8.69 11.43 4.88
C ALA A 71 7.42 10.92 4.18
N GLY A 72 7.29 11.15 2.87
CA GLY A 72 6.17 10.64 2.07
C GLY A 72 6.12 9.12 2.06
N TRP A 73 7.25 8.46 1.77
CA TRP A 73 7.34 7.00 1.75
C TRP A 73 7.00 6.38 3.11
N LEU A 74 7.53 6.92 4.21
CA LEU A 74 7.20 6.45 5.57
C LEU A 74 5.72 6.66 5.90
N MET A 75 5.14 7.79 5.50
CA MET A 75 3.72 8.08 5.73
C MET A 75 2.82 7.09 4.99
N GLU A 76 3.08 6.83 3.72
CA GLU A 76 2.34 5.85 2.92
C GLU A 76 2.53 4.41 3.45
N TYR A 77 3.75 4.06 3.84
CA TYR A 77 4.07 2.75 4.39
C TYR A 77 3.40 2.51 5.74
N SER A 78 3.39 3.52 6.63
CA SER A 78 2.71 3.46 7.94
C SER A 78 1.21 3.24 7.78
N LEU A 79 0.58 3.98 6.86
CA LEU A 79 -0.85 3.85 6.58
C LEU A 79 -1.21 2.46 6.02
N SER A 80 -0.31 1.87 5.23
CA SER A 80 -0.48 0.50 4.73
C SER A 80 -0.36 -0.56 5.85
N ILE A 81 0.58 -0.38 6.79
CA ILE A 81 0.75 -1.27 7.95
C ILE A 81 -0.45 -1.22 8.89
N ASP A 82 -0.98 -0.04 9.16
CA ASP A 82 -2.12 0.15 10.06
C ASP A 82 -3.35 -0.67 9.60
N ASN A 83 -3.61 -0.66 8.29
CA ASN A 83 -4.68 -1.45 7.69
C ASN A 83 -4.48 -2.97 7.87
N VAL A 84 -3.26 -3.50 7.62
CA VAL A 84 -2.95 -4.92 7.79
C VAL A 84 -3.02 -5.34 9.26
N PHE A 85 -2.59 -4.47 10.18
CA PHE A 85 -2.59 -4.73 11.61
C PHE A 85 -4.00 -4.95 12.15
N VAL A 86 -4.94 -4.07 11.78
CA VAL A 86 -6.36 -4.20 12.17
C VAL A 86 -6.93 -5.54 11.69
N PHE A 87 -6.65 -5.95 10.45
CA PHE A 87 -7.11 -7.24 9.94
C PHE A 87 -6.57 -8.43 10.74
N ILE A 88 -5.28 -8.44 11.07
CA ILE A 88 -4.67 -9.53 11.84
C ILE A 88 -5.30 -9.64 13.23
N ILE A 89 -5.57 -8.53 13.91
CA ILE A 89 -6.24 -8.52 15.23
C ILE A 89 -7.63 -9.11 15.12
N VAL A 90 -8.44 -8.64 14.17
CA VAL A 90 -9.82 -9.11 13.97
C VAL A 90 -9.84 -10.60 13.66
N LEU A 91 -9.01 -11.07 12.72
CA LEU A 91 -8.92 -12.49 12.34
C LEU A 91 -8.48 -13.38 13.51
N SER A 92 -7.54 -12.89 14.32
CA SER A 92 -7.06 -13.60 15.51
C SER A 92 -8.11 -13.66 16.61
N ALA A 93 -8.86 -12.57 16.82
CA ALA A 93 -9.96 -12.51 17.79
C ALA A 93 -11.07 -13.53 17.46
N PHE A 94 -11.39 -13.72 16.17
CA PHE A 94 -12.35 -14.72 15.72
C PHE A 94 -11.77 -16.13 15.53
N LYS A 95 -10.47 -16.33 15.82
CA LYS A 95 -9.77 -17.62 15.66
C LYS A 95 -9.98 -18.26 14.29
N VAL A 96 -9.93 -17.44 13.23
CA VAL A 96 -10.21 -17.89 11.85
C VAL A 96 -9.17 -18.94 11.43
N PRO A 97 -9.57 -20.16 11.01
CA PRO A 97 -8.65 -21.19 10.55
C PRO A 97 -7.78 -20.69 9.38
N PRO A 98 -6.49 -21.08 9.30
CA PRO A 98 -5.57 -20.61 8.25
C PRO A 98 -6.05 -20.89 6.82
N ARG A 99 -6.94 -21.87 6.66
CA ARG A 99 -7.54 -22.19 5.36
C ARG A 99 -8.39 -21.03 4.80
N TYR A 100 -9.10 -20.32 5.68
CA TYR A 100 -10.05 -19.26 5.33
C TYR A 100 -9.48 -17.85 5.51
N GLN A 101 -8.34 -17.69 6.19
CA GLN A 101 -7.74 -16.38 6.42
C GLN A 101 -7.57 -15.56 5.14
N GLN A 102 -7.16 -16.18 4.03
CA GLN A 102 -6.97 -15.49 2.75
C GLN A 102 -8.29 -14.97 2.15
N GLU A 103 -9.36 -15.75 2.21
CA GLU A 103 -10.67 -15.31 1.72
C GLU A 103 -11.21 -14.17 2.57
N VAL A 104 -11.07 -14.26 3.91
CA VAL A 104 -11.51 -13.20 4.82
C VAL A 104 -10.64 -11.94 4.68
N LEU A 105 -9.32 -12.08 4.48
CA LEU A 105 -8.42 -10.96 4.18
C LEU A 105 -8.84 -10.27 2.88
N MET A 106 -9.14 -11.02 1.82
CA MET A 106 -9.56 -10.45 0.53
C MET A 106 -10.88 -9.68 0.67
N VAL A 107 -11.86 -10.26 1.38
CA VAL A 107 -13.13 -9.57 1.70
C VAL A 107 -12.86 -8.31 2.53
N GLY A 108 -11.97 -8.38 3.52
CA GLY A 108 -11.56 -7.25 4.34
C GLY A 108 -10.93 -6.13 3.52
N ILE A 109 -10.01 -6.44 2.59
CA ILE A 109 -9.38 -5.48 1.69
C ILE A 109 -10.42 -4.80 0.80
N ILE A 110 -11.35 -5.55 0.21
CA ILE A 110 -12.45 -4.98 -0.61
C ILE A 110 -13.28 -4.01 0.22
N ILE A 111 -13.71 -4.43 1.41
CA ILE A 111 -14.52 -3.60 2.31
C ILE A 111 -13.75 -2.34 2.74
N SER A 112 -12.48 -2.48 3.10
CA SER A 112 -11.61 -1.35 3.48
C SER A 112 -11.42 -0.37 2.33
N LEU A 113 -11.21 -0.84 1.10
CA LEU A 113 -11.09 0.02 -0.07
C LEU A 113 -12.38 0.81 -0.32
N VAL A 114 -13.55 0.16 -0.17
CA VAL A 114 -14.86 0.81 -0.30
C VAL A 114 -15.09 1.86 0.78
N PHE A 115 -14.88 1.51 2.05
CA PHE A 115 -15.02 2.48 3.14
C PHE A 115 -14.06 3.65 2.98
N ARG A 116 -12.81 3.38 2.60
CA ARG A 116 -11.79 4.41 2.36
C ARG A 116 -12.19 5.34 1.21
N GLY A 117 -12.76 4.80 0.14
CA GLY A 117 -13.26 5.60 -0.99
C GLY A 117 -14.53 6.40 -0.70
N ILE A 118 -15.30 6.05 0.33
CA ILE A 118 -16.47 6.83 0.78
C ILE A 118 -16.08 7.94 1.76
N PHE A 119 -15.07 7.70 2.60
CA PHE A 119 -14.61 8.64 3.61
C PHE A 119 -13.65 9.73 3.08
N ILE A 120 -13.06 9.52 1.90
CA ILE A 120 -12.24 10.50 1.14
C ILE A 120 -13.13 11.23 0.15
#